data_AF-A0A1Y4GST9-F1
#
_entry.id   AF-A0A1Y4GST9-F1
#
_cell.length_a   1.000
_cell.length_b   1.000
_cell.length_c   1.000
_cell.angle_alpha   90.00
_cell.angle_beta   90.00
_cell.angle_gamma   90.00
#
_symmetry.space_group_name_H-M   'P 1'
#
loop_
_entity.id
_entity.type
_entity.pdbx_description
1 polymer ?
#
loop_
_entity_poly.entity_id
_entity_poly.type
_entity_poly.pdbx_seq_one_letter_code
_entity_poly.pdbx_strand_id
1 'polypeptide(L)'
;MNQYTPHPIDLTDVVLDDDLNDLREAIAENAHEIWAENRKSEGWTYGPQRNDSLKQTPDMVSYGQLPESEKRYDREMAMQTIKLLKKLGYDLIKREDTELYQVLKRRIQESKLEYRCPQCGNTVYRHQHFCDQCGTRLDNITWDKDQEDQE
;
A
#
# COMPACT_ATOMS: atom_id res chain seq x y z
N MET A 1 -12.76 -33.74 -24.09
CA MET A 1 -12.05 -32.56 -23.57
C MET A 1 -11.74 -32.84 -22.12
N ASN A 2 -10.47 -32.89 -21.72
CA ASN A 2 -10.13 -32.94 -20.31
C ASN A 2 -10.45 -31.56 -19.73
N GLN A 3 -11.51 -31.47 -18.94
CA GLN A 3 -11.90 -30.24 -18.27
C GLN A 3 -10.97 -30.06 -17.07
N TYR A 4 -10.30 -28.92 -17.00
CA TYR A 4 -9.51 -28.55 -15.83
C TYR A 4 -10.45 -28.37 -14.63
N THR A 5 -10.14 -29.06 -13.53
CA THR A 5 -10.82 -28.87 -12.24
C THR A 5 -9.80 -28.36 -11.23
N PRO A 6 -9.93 -27.12 -10.74
CA PRO A 6 -9.01 -26.58 -9.76
C PRO A 6 -9.19 -27.29 -8.40
N HIS A 7 -8.08 -27.59 -7.74
CA HIS A 7 -8.03 -28.20 -6.41
C HIS A 7 -7.11 -27.37 -5.49
N PRO A 8 -7.57 -26.21 -5.00
CA PRO A 8 -6.78 -25.42 -4.07
C PRO A 8 -6.57 -26.19 -2.75
N ILE A 9 -5.44 -25.94 -2.09
CA ILE A 9 -5.19 -26.46 -0.74
C ILE A 9 -6.20 -25.80 0.19
N ASP A 10 -6.88 -26.60 1.02
CA ASP A 10 -7.75 -26.07 2.07
C ASP A 10 -6.90 -25.36 3.13
N LEU A 11 -7.19 -24.07 3.36
CA LEU A 11 -6.49 -23.22 4.33
C LEU A 11 -7.45 -22.69 5.42
N THR A 12 -8.66 -23.25 5.51
CA THR A 12 -9.68 -22.81 6.47
C THR A 12 -9.32 -23.08 7.93
N ASP A 13 -8.46 -24.08 8.16
CA ASP A 13 -7.88 -24.45 9.46
C ASP A 13 -6.71 -23.55 9.90
N VAL A 14 -6.20 -22.70 9.02
CA VAL A 14 -5.08 -21.80 9.31
C VAL A 14 -5.59 -20.46 9.83
N VAL A 15 -5.30 -20.17 11.10
CA VAL A 15 -5.55 -18.88 11.76
C VAL A 15 -4.26 -18.05 11.73
N LEU A 16 -4.40 -16.78 11.33
CA LEU A 16 -3.31 -15.81 11.32
C LEU A 16 -3.45 -14.86 12.51
N ASP A 17 -2.32 -14.47 13.09
CA ASP A 17 -2.26 -13.49 14.18
C ASP A 17 -2.30 -12.05 13.64
N ASP A 18 -2.55 -11.06 14.50
CA ASP A 18 -2.77 -9.67 14.08
C ASP A 18 -1.60 -9.06 13.31
N ASP A 19 -0.35 -9.38 13.68
CA ASP A 19 0.84 -8.92 12.95
C ASP A 19 0.87 -9.38 11.47
N LEU A 20 0.22 -10.51 11.17
CA LEU A 20 0.13 -11.02 9.80
C LEU A 20 -0.97 -10.31 9.00
N ASN A 21 -1.89 -9.59 9.65
CA ASN A 21 -2.82 -8.69 8.97
C ASN A 21 -2.11 -7.44 8.45
N ASP A 22 -1.16 -6.88 9.21
CA ASP A 22 -0.31 -5.78 8.73
C ASP A 22 0.55 -6.23 7.54
N LEU A 23 1.13 -7.43 7.63
CA LEU A 23 1.90 -8.02 6.55
C LEU A 23 1.05 -8.20 5.28
N ARG A 24 -0.23 -8.59 5.42
CA ARG A 24 -1.17 -8.69 4.29
C ARG A 24 -1.30 -7.35 3.55
N GLU A 25 -1.51 -6.25 4.27
CA GLU A 25 -1.61 -4.93 3.63
C GLU A 25 -0.31 -4.54 2.94
N ALA A 26 0.83 -4.75 3.59
CA ALA A 26 2.13 -4.42 3.00
C ALA A 26 2.41 -5.23 1.71
N ILE A 27 2.02 -6.50 1.66
CA ILE A 27 2.15 -7.32 0.45
C ILE A 27 1.22 -6.81 -0.65
N ALA A 28 -0.03 -6.49 -0.33
CA ALA A 28 -1.00 -5.98 -1.30
C ALA A 28 -0.57 -4.63 -1.90
N GLU A 29 -0.11 -3.70 -1.05
CA GLU A 29 0.44 -2.41 -1.49
C GLU A 29 1.65 -2.61 -2.41
N ASN A 30 2.62 -3.43 -2.01
CA ASN A 30 3.81 -3.67 -2.82
C ASN A 30 3.48 -4.38 -4.15
N ALA A 31 2.50 -5.29 -4.17
CA ALA A 31 2.04 -5.92 -5.42
C ALA A 31 1.46 -4.88 -6.38
N HIS A 32 0.70 -3.91 -5.87
CA HIS A 32 0.20 -2.79 -6.67
C HIS A 32 1.32 -1.90 -7.21
N GLU A 33 2.30 -1.53 -6.36
CA GLU A 33 3.43 -0.70 -6.79
C GLU A 33 4.24 -1.38 -7.91
N ILE A 34 4.49 -2.69 -7.81
CA ILE A 34 5.15 -3.47 -8.86
C ILE A 34 4.31 -3.50 -10.14
N TRP A 35 2.99 -3.72 -10.03
CA TRP A 35 2.09 -3.68 -11.18
C TRP A 35 2.12 -2.29 -11.86
N ALA A 36 2.04 -1.23 -11.08
CA ALA A 36 2.00 0.15 -11.57
C ALA A 36 3.33 0.54 -12.22
N GLU A 37 4.47 0.14 -11.64
CA GLU A 37 5.80 0.34 -12.23
C GLU A 37 5.91 -0.35 -13.61
N ASN A 38 5.52 -1.63 -13.68
CA ASN A 38 5.52 -2.38 -14.93
C ASN A 38 4.62 -1.72 -15.99
N ARG A 39 3.40 -1.34 -15.62
CA ARG A 39 2.46 -0.66 -16.51
C ARG A 39 2.99 0.69 -16.98
N LYS A 40 3.60 1.46 -16.09
CA LYS A 40 4.25 2.73 -16.46
C LYS A 40 5.37 2.50 -17.46
N SER A 41 6.18 1.45 -17.29
CA SER A 41 7.26 1.10 -18.24
C SER A 41 6.73 0.73 -19.64
N GLU A 42 5.53 0.16 -19.69
CA GLU A 42 4.80 -0.15 -20.92
C GLU A 42 4.10 1.08 -21.54
N GLY A 43 4.17 2.24 -20.91
CA GLY A 43 3.54 3.49 -21.36
C GLY A 43 2.09 3.67 -20.91
N TRP A 44 1.64 2.93 -19.89
CA TRP A 44 0.33 3.16 -19.30
C TRP A 44 0.30 4.43 -18.45
N THR A 45 -0.85 5.08 -18.47
CA THR A 45 -1.13 6.32 -17.74
C THR A 45 -2.48 6.25 -17.05
N TYR A 46 -2.74 7.23 -16.17
CA TYR A 46 -4.06 7.39 -15.57
C TYR A 46 -5.10 7.77 -16.65
N GLY A 47 -6.28 7.18 -16.52
CA GLY A 47 -7.50 7.65 -17.19
C GLY A 47 -8.74 7.26 -16.40
N PRO A 48 -9.85 8.00 -16.51
CA PRO A 48 -11.04 7.78 -15.68
C PRO A 48 -11.73 6.42 -15.93
N GLN A 49 -11.42 5.78 -17.06
CA GLN A 49 -11.88 4.44 -17.42
C GLN A 49 -10.75 3.71 -18.13
N ARG A 50 -10.79 2.38 -18.08
CA ARG A 50 -9.81 1.55 -18.78
C ARG A 50 -9.94 1.71 -20.30
N ASN A 51 -8.83 2.02 -20.95
CA ASN A 51 -8.71 2.11 -22.40
C ASN A 51 -7.36 1.54 -22.84
N ASP A 52 -7.37 0.30 -23.31
CA ASP A 52 -6.14 -0.42 -23.70
C ASP A 52 -5.48 0.17 -24.95
N SER A 53 -6.25 0.81 -25.85
CA SER A 53 -5.70 1.45 -27.05
C SER A 53 -4.88 2.70 -26.71
N LEU A 54 -5.35 3.49 -25.74
CA LEU A 54 -4.64 4.66 -25.22
C LEU A 54 -3.69 4.31 -24.06
N LYS A 55 -3.66 3.04 -23.64
CA LYS A 55 -2.97 2.55 -22.44
C LYS A 55 -3.32 3.39 -21.22
N GLN A 56 -4.60 3.50 -20.92
CA GLN A 56 -5.12 4.22 -19.76
C GLN A 56 -5.87 3.29 -18.83
N THR A 57 -5.71 3.48 -17.52
CA THR A 57 -6.48 2.75 -16.51
C THR A 57 -6.72 3.63 -15.28
N PRO A 58 -7.89 3.51 -14.61
CA PRO A 58 -8.17 4.26 -13.38
C PRO A 58 -7.23 3.88 -12.23
N ASP A 59 -6.62 2.69 -12.31
CA ASP A 59 -5.79 2.13 -11.24
C ASP A 59 -4.35 2.67 -11.24
N MET A 60 -3.96 3.53 -12.19
CA MET A 60 -2.67 4.26 -12.16
C MET A 60 -2.69 5.40 -11.12
N VAL A 61 -2.97 5.04 -9.87
CA VAL A 61 -2.99 5.87 -8.66
C VAL A 61 -2.24 5.13 -7.56
N SER A 62 -1.98 5.79 -6.42
CA SER A 62 -1.37 5.11 -5.27
C SER A 62 -2.31 4.03 -4.71
N TYR A 63 -1.75 2.97 -4.10
CA TYR A 63 -2.54 1.89 -3.50
C TYR A 63 -3.65 2.42 -2.58
N GLY A 64 -3.35 3.41 -1.73
CA GLY A 64 -4.32 4.02 -0.81
C GLY A 64 -5.56 4.62 -1.49
N GLN A 65 -5.43 5.07 -2.74
CA GLN A 65 -6.51 5.68 -3.53
C GLN A 65 -7.31 4.68 -4.37
N LEU A 66 -6.91 3.41 -4.42
CA LEU A 66 -7.66 2.40 -5.14
C LEU A 66 -9.05 2.17 -4.53
N PRO A 67 -10.04 1.79 -5.35
CA PRO A 67 -11.30 1.27 -4.85
C PRO A 67 -11.09 0.06 -3.94
N GLU A 68 -11.90 -0.06 -2.88
CA GLU A 68 -11.82 -1.21 -1.97
C GLU A 68 -12.08 -2.56 -2.66
N SER A 69 -12.77 -2.57 -3.81
CA SER A 69 -12.95 -3.77 -4.63
C SER A 69 -11.63 -4.30 -5.18
N GLU A 70 -10.75 -3.40 -5.63
CA GLU A 70 -9.45 -3.77 -6.22
C GLU A 70 -8.50 -4.22 -5.11
N LYS A 71 -8.39 -3.44 -4.03
CA LYS A 71 -7.56 -3.81 -2.86
C LYS A 71 -7.93 -5.18 -2.29
N ARG A 72 -9.22 -5.52 -2.27
CA ARG A 72 -9.70 -6.81 -1.74
C ARG A 72 -9.10 -7.98 -2.49
N TYR A 73 -8.92 -7.89 -3.81
CA TYR A 73 -8.32 -8.99 -4.58
C TYR A 73 -6.89 -9.26 -4.13
N ASP A 74 -6.06 -8.21 -4.02
CA ASP A 74 -4.67 -8.33 -3.61
C ASP A 74 -4.53 -8.77 -2.15
N ARG A 75 -5.39 -8.26 -1.26
CA ARG A 75 -5.45 -8.69 0.15
C ARG A 75 -5.80 -10.16 0.30
N GLU A 76 -6.77 -10.66 -0.46
CA GLU A 76 -7.12 -12.08 -0.43
C GLU A 76 -5.96 -12.94 -0.94
N MET A 77 -5.32 -12.54 -2.05
CA MET A 77 -4.14 -13.23 -2.57
C MET A 77 -3.00 -13.27 -1.52
N ALA A 78 -2.71 -12.14 -0.87
CA ALA A 78 -1.70 -12.06 0.18
C ALA A 78 -2.04 -12.95 1.38
N MET A 79 -3.29 -12.91 1.84
CA MET A 79 -3.81 -13.73 2.95
C MET A 79 -3.69 -15.23 2.66
N GLN A 80 -4.12 -15.68 1.48
CA GLN A 80 -4.00 -17.07 1.07
C GLN A 80 -2.53 -17.51 1.01
N THR A 81 -1.65 -16.63 0.52
CA THR A 81 -0.20 -16.90 0.45
C THR A 81 0.40 -17.08 1.85
N ILE A 82 0.12 -16.16 2.78
CA ILE A 82 0.62 -16.26 4.17
C ILE A 82 0.10 -17.53 4.86
N LYS A 83 -1.19 -17.85 4.68
CA LYS A 83 -1.78 -19.09 5.22
C LYS A 83 -1.12 -20.34 4.67
N LEU A 84 -0.84 -20.36 3.36
CA LEU A 84 -0.16 -21.48 2.73
C LEU A 84 1.24 -21.68 3.30
N LEU A 85 2.02 -20.62 3.48
CA LEU A 85 3.35 -20.69 4.10
C LEU A 85 3.28 -21.33 5.50
N LYS A 86 2.33 -20.89 6.33
CA LYS A 86 2.11 -21.47 7.67
C LYS A 86 1.70 -22.95 7.59
N LYS A 87 0.82 -23.33 6.66
CA LYS A 87 0.41 -24.73 6.46
C LYS A 87 1.56 -25.62 5.98
N LEU A 88 2.50 -25.06 5.24
CA LEU A 88 3.73 -25.73 4.80
C LEU A 88 4.79 -25.83 5.90
N GLY A 89 4.55 -25.27 7.10
CA GLY A 89 5.45 -25.34 8.25
C GLY A 89 6.50 -24.23 8.30
N TYR A 90 6.30 -23.12 7.59
CA TYR A 90 7.16 -21.95 7.69
C TYR A 90 6.65 -20.98 8.75
N ASP A 91 7.56 -20.54 9.62
CA ASP A 91 7.30 -19.46 10.58
C ASP A 91 7.74 -18.10 10.00
N LEU A 92 6.84 -17.13 10.06
CA LEU A 92 7.11 -15.74 9.72
C LEU A 92 7.27 -14.94 11.01
N ILE A 93 8.50 -14.54 11.32
CA ILE A 93 8.83 -13.79 12.53
C ILE A 93 9.09 -12.33 12.17
N LYS A 94 8.25 -11.43 12.70
CA LYS A 94 8.44 -9.99 12.53
C LYS A 94 9.67 -9.53 13.31
N ARG A 95 10.67 -9.03 12.60
CA ARG A 95 11.89 -8.47 13.18
C ARG A 95 11.82 -6.95 13.23
N GLU A 96 11.65 -6.44 14.43
CA GLU A 96 11.56 -5.00 14.64
C GLU A 96 12.91 -4.28 14.52
N ASP A 97 14.02 -4.99 14.54
CA ASP A 97 15.36 -4.40 14.53
C ASP A 97 15.92 -4.16 13.12
N THR A 98 15.15 -4.47 12.07
CA THR A 98 15.60 -4.22 10.70
C THR A 98 15.52 -2.73 10.35
N GLU A 99 16.53 -2.22 9.64
CA GLU A 99 16.59 -0.81 9.22
C GLU A 99 15.33 -0.41 8.43
N LEU A 100 14.89 -1.26 7.50
CA LEU A 100 13.68 -1.01 6.70
C LEU A 100 12.43 -0.92 7.58
N TYR A 101 12.27 -1.82 8.55
CA TYR A 101 11.13 -1.75 9.48
C TYR A 101 11.16 -0.45 10.29
N GLN A 102 12.33 -0.02 10.75
CA GLN A 102 12.47 1.23 11.51
C GLN A 102 12.13 2.45 10.64
N VAL A 103 12.55 2.47 9.38
CA VAL A 103 12.18 3.52 8.42
C VAL A 103 10.67 3.54 8.17
N LEU A 104 10.06 2.38 7.94
CA LEU A 104 8.62 2.26 7.69
C LEU A 104 7.80 2.64 8.93
N LYS A 105 8.18 2.15 10.11
CA LYS A 105 7.54 2.49 11.39
C LYS A 105 7.55 3.99 11.63
N ARG A 106 8.69 4.65 11.36
CA ARG A 106 8.79 6.12 11.43
C ARG A 106 7.84 6.81 10.45
N ARG A 107 7.81 6.38 9.18
CA ARG A 107 6.90 6.93 8.17
C ARG A 107 5.43 6.79 8.56
N ILE A 108 5.03 5.65 9.13
CA ILE A 108 3.66 5.40 9.59
C ILE A 108 3.32 6.26 10.81
N GLN A 109 4.28 6.46 11.72
CA GLN A 109 4.10 7.36 12.86
C GLN A 109 3.95 8.81 12.38
N GLU A 110 4.79 9.23 11.43
CA GLU A 110 4.72 10.57 10.81
C GLU A 110 3.47 10.75 9.94
N SER A 111 2.94 9.69 9.30
CA SER A 111 1.72 9.76 8.50
C SER A 111 0.46 9.91 9.35
N LYS A 112 0.52 9.60 10.65
CA LYS A 112 -0.55 9.91 11.62
C LYS A 112 -0.50 11.36 12.08
N LEU A 113 0.60 12.07 11.84
CA LEU A 113 0.71 13.48 12.15
C LEU A 113 -0.02 14.27 11.08
N GLU A 114 -1.20 14.75 11.46
CA GLU A 114 -1.94 15.70 10.65
C GLU A 114 -1.26 17.06 10.68
N TYR A 115 -1.08 17.63 9.50
CA TYR A 115 -0.58 18.98 9.31
C TYR A 115 -1.57 19.78 8.48
N ARG A 116 -1.34 21.09 8.39
CA ARG A 116 -2.18 22.01 7.64
C ARG A 116 -1.40 22.55 6.45
N CYS A 117 -2.01 22.48 5.27
CA CYS A 117 -1.46 23.14 4.10
C CYS A 117 -1.35 24.65 4.39
N PRO A 118 -0.17 25.28 4.23
CA PRO A 118 0.00 26.69 4.57
C PRO A 118 -0.82 27.62 3.67
N GLN A 119 -1.20 27.16 2.48
CA GLN A 119 -1.93 27.96 1.50
C GLN A 119 -3.45 27.91 1.68
N CYS A 120 -4.03 26.75 2.04
CA CYS A 120 -5.49 26.57 2.05
C CYS A 120 -6.05 25.93 3.32
N GLY A 121 -5.19 25.54 4.27
CA GLY A 121 -5.62 24.91 5.52
C GLY A 121 -6.10 23.47 5.41
N ASN A 122 -6.06 22.84 4.22
CA ASN A 122 -6.40 21.42 4.06
C ASN A 122 -5.54 20.55 4.98
N THR A 123 -6.08 19.44 5.47
CA THR A 123 -5.25 18.41 6.12
C THR A 123 -4.27 17.87 5.08
N VAL A 124 -2.99 17.86 5.42
CA VAL A 124 -1.92 17.25 4.62
C VAL A 124 -1.03 16.41 5.51
N TYR A 125 -0.30 15.48 4.91
CA TYR A 125 0.56 14.52 5.59
C TYR A 125 2.00 14.63 5.08
N ARG A 126 2.98 14.30 5.93
CA ARG A 126 4.42 14.48 5.64
C ARG A 126 4.92 13.74 4.39
N HIS A 127 4.24 12.66 4.00
CA HIS A 127 4.58 11.89 2.80
C HIS A 127 4.06 12.52 1.49
N GLN A 128 3.16 13.51 1.56
CA GLN A 128 2.57 14.13 0.38
C GLN A 128 3.51 15.20 -0.20
N HIS A 129 3.76 15.15 -1.50
CA HIS A 129 4.54 16.17 -2.22
C HIS A 129 3.71 17.42 -2.57
N PHE A 130 2.38 17.27 -2.69
CA PHE A 130 1.45 18.33 -3.06
C PHE A 130 0.18 18.27 -2.21
N CYS A 131 -0.45 19.43 -1.97
CA CYS A 131 -1.77 19.50 -1.34
C CYS A 131 -2.87 19.08 -2.32
N ASP A 132 -3.69 18.10 -1.94
CA ASP A 132 -4.79 17.58 -2.77
C ASP A 132 -5.89 18.60 -3.08
N GLN A 133 -6.00 19.68 -2.29
CA GLN A 133 -7.02 20.71 -2.49
C GLN A 133 -6.54 21.85 -3.39
N CYS A 134 -5.31 22.34 -3.21
CA CYS A 134 -4.85 23.58 -3.86
C CYS A 134 -3.58 23.42 -4.70
N GLY A 135 -2.98 22.23 -4.75
CA GLY A 135 -1.78 21.95 -5.55
C GLY A 135 -0.49 22.56 -5.02
N THR A 136 -0.49 23.14 -3.82
CA THR A 136 0.72 23.70 -3.20
C THR A 136 1.75 22.61 -2.95
N ARG A 137 3.02 22.84 -3.33
CA ARG A 137 4.14 21.93 -3.03
C ARG A 137 4.45 21.92 -1.53
N LEU A 138 4.63 20.72 -0.97
CA LEU A 138 4.86 20.50 0.47
C LEU A 138 6.30 20.09 0.80
N ASP A 139 7.17 19.96 -0.21
CA ASP A 139 8.54 19.45 -0.05
C ASP A 139 9.42 20.28 0.92
N ASN A 140 9.07 21.57 1.15
CA ASN A 140 9.89 22.53 1.89
C ASN A 140 9.11 23.28 2.99
N ILE A 141 7.99 22.73 3.48
CA ILE A 141 7.25 23.40 4.55
C ILE A 141 7.81 23.00 5.91
N THR A 142 7.97 23.96 6.81
CA THR A 142 8.30 23.69 8.22
C THR A 142 7.08 23.10 8.88
N TRP A 143 7.22 21.87 9.38
CA TRP A 143 6.15 21.16 10.04
C TRP A 143 6.19 21.53 11.52
N ASP A 144 5.25 22.33 12.02
CA ASP A 144 5.29 22.92 13.37
C ASP A 144 5.45 21.87 14.50
N LYS A 145 5.04 20.62 14.28
CA LYS A 145 5.21 19.51 15.24
C LYS A 145 6.65 18.97 15.35
N ASP A 146 7.57 19.39 14.48
CA ASP A 146 8.99 18.99 14.53
C ASP A 146 9.77 19.70 15.67
N GLN A 147 9.13 20.63 16.41
CA GLN A 147 9.75 21.39 17.50
C GLN A 147 9.55 20.79 18.90
N GLU A 148 8.63 19.84 19.08
CA GLU A 148 8.33 19.25 20.40
C GLU A 148 9.25 18.06 20.76
N ASP A 149 9.96 17.47 19.80
CA ASP A 149 10.87 16.33 20.03
C ASP A 149 12.34 16.74 20.27
N GLN A 150 12.61 18.03 20.55
CA GLN A 150 13.96 18.57 20.83
C GLN A 150 14.18 19.06 22.27
N GLU A 151 13.32 18.71 23.23
CA GLU A 151 13.53 18.92 24.67
C GLU A 151 13.69 17.61 25.47
#